data_AF-A0A395M854-F1
#
_entry.id   AF-A0A395M854-F1
#
_cell.length_a   1.000
_cell.length_b   1.000
_cell.length_c   1.000
_cell.angle_alpha   90.00
_cell.angle_beta   90.00
_cell.angle_gamma   90.00
#
_symmetry.space_group_name_H-M   'P 1'
#
loop_
_entity.id
_entity.type
_entity.pdbx_description
1 polymer ?
#
loop_
_entity_poly.entity_id
_entity_poly.type
_entity_poly.pdbx_seq_one_letter_code
_entity_poly.pdbx_strand_id
1 'polypeptide(L)'
;MKVASSEQYRNSTCTFAIGTIPHPRTLTTLTGGKERVNVSWVRQEAHRNPWLEAISKGLLCSKVSSNSRVTNFKQAVADRFKTRYTLWLTAEADIPSDLEWQFGFRIPKALDETHMASVTKSEEKQKQGNVEVDDAARSERADASGIDTRLKKPWPQPRLEDTPNVKELAPHERQTRERALLEHAKKVVAFKRSTVETRLRASLEAWSLADMEAWKFARAFLARRSRERIEWEKEESKYTGGSGSEKGRSSWNRWKDSRQRK
;
A
#
# COMPACT_ATOMS: atom_id res chain seq x y z
N MET A 1 17.83 -4.74 16.54
CA MET A 1 17.59 -3.61 15.62
C MET A 1 16.37 -2.84 16.13
N LYS A 2 16.38 -1.50 16.16
CA LYS A 2 15.18 -0.69 16.49
C LYS A 2 14.51 -0.27 15.18
N VAL A 3 13.20 -0.47 15.06
CA VAL A 3 12.38 -0.05 13.92
C VAL A 3 11.45 1.05 14.41
N ALA A 4 11.28 2.12 13.62
CA ALA A 4 10.41 3.25 13.97
C ALA A 4 9.65 3.75 12.73
N SER A 5 8.32 3.75 12.81
CA SER A 5 7.43 4.33 11.80
C SER A 5 7.34 5.84 12.00
N SER A 6 7.92 6.62 11.07
CA SER A 6 7.81 8.09 11.06
C SER A 6 6.87 8.53 9.94
N GLU A 7 5.92 9.41 10.25
CA GLU A 7 4.98 9.99 9.28
C GLU A 7 5.66 10.90 8.23
N GLN A 8 6.83 11.44 8.58
CA GLN A 8 7.54 12.47 7.83
C GLN A 8 8.94 11.99 7.48
N TYR A 9 9.39 12.23 6.25
CA TYR A 9 10.74 11.86 5.85
C TYR A 9 11.75 12.86 6.44
N ARG A 10 12.82 12.32 7.03
CA ARG A 10 13.97 13.10 7.53
C ARG A 10 15.23 12.62 6.82
N ASN A 11 15.97 13.55 6.24
CA ASN A 11 17.23 13.26 5.56
C ASN A 11 18.36 13.07 6.60
N SER A 12 18.66 11.82 6.95
CA SER A 12 19.69 11.46 7.93
C SER A 12 20.51 10.27 7.41
N THR A 13 21.84 10.38 7.51
CA THR A 13 22.78 9.31 7.11
C THR A 13 22.87 8.17 8.12
N CYS A 14 22.45 8.38 9.37
CA CYS A 14 22.52 7.39 10.44
C CYS A 14 21.34 6.39 10.44
N THR A 15 20.36 6.56 9.55
CA THR A 15 19.11 5.79 9.51
C THR A 15 18.75 5.40 8.09
N PHE A 16 18.61 4.10 7.82
CA PHE A 16 18.05 3.64 6.55
C PHE A 16 16.55 3.92 6.52
N ALA A 17 16.09 4.70 5.53
CA ALA A 17 14.69 5.03 5.34
C ALA A 17 14.04 4.14 4.27
N ILE A 18 12.96 3.45 4.61
CA ILE A 18 12.07 2.78 3.65
C ILE A 18 10.77 3.58 3.60
N GLY A 19 10.36 4.00 2.40
CA GLY A 19 9.13 4.74 2.18
C GLY A 19 8.24 4.09 1.11
N THR A 20 6.93 4.07 1.34
CA THR A 20 5.94 3.60 0.37
C THR A 20 5.13 4.76 -0.22
N ILE A 21 4.86 4.68 -1.51
CA ILE A 21 4.22 5.72 -2.31
C ILE A 21 2.92 5.13 -2.87
N PRO A 22 1.75 5.56 -2.39
CA PRO A 22 0.47 5.16 -2.96
C PRO A 22 0.18 5.96 -4.22
N HIS A 23 -0.46 5.32 -5.19
CA HIS A 23 -1.15 6.01 -6.27
C HIS A 23 -2.33 6.81 -5.66
N PRO A 24 -2.60 8.06 -6.08
CA PRO A 24 -3.72 8.88 -5.57
C PRO A 24 -5.09 8.18 -5.60
N ARG A 25 -5.33 7.28 -6.57
CA ARG A 25 -6.54 6.41 -6.60
C ARG A 25 -6.62 5.46 -5.39
N THR A 26 -5.49 4.85 -4.99
CA THR A 26 -5.38 3.93 -3.85
C THR A 26 -5.50 4.68 -2.53
N LEU A 27 -4.82 5.83 -2.43
CA LEU A 27 -4.92 6.69 -1.26
C LEU A 27 -6.37 7.16 -1.03
N THR A 28 -7.05 7.63 -2.09
CA THR A 28 -8.45 8.07 -1.98
C THR A 28 -9.45 6.94 -1.73
N THR A 29 -9.22 5.70 -2.19
CA THR A 29 -10.05 4.54 -1.76
C THR A 29 -9.89 4.23 -0.28
N LEU A 30 -8.66 4.31 0.25
CA LEU A 30 -8.36 3.94 1.63
C LEU A 30 -8.84 5.03 2.60
N THR A 31 -8.39 6.28 2.41
CA THR A 31 -8.82 7.43 3.25
C THR A 31 -10.33 7.69 3.13
N GLY A 32 -10.93 7.47 1.95
CA GLY A 32 -12.38 7.64 1.76
C GLY A 32 -13.22 6.44 2.22
N GLY A 33 -12.61 5.30 2.57
CA GLY A 33 -13.29 4.06 2.97
C GLY A 33 -14.24 3.46 1.92
N LYS A 34 -14.12 3.89 0.64
CA LYS A 34 -15.10 3.73 -0.44
C LYS A 34 -14.45 3.15 -1.69
N GLU A 35 -15.05 2.09 -2.21
CA GLU A 35 -14.62 1.42 -3.45
C GLU A 35 -14.73 2.35 -4.67
N ARG A 36 -15.88 3.00 -4.81
CA ARG A 36 -16.22 3.94 -5.90
C ARG A 36 -16.10 5.38 -5.42
N VAL A 37 -15.45 6.23 -6.21
CA VAL A 37 -15.19 7.65 -5.91
C VAL A 37 -15.85 8.52 -6.98
N ASN A 38 -16.70 9.45 -6.55
CA ASN A 38 -17.49 10.31 -7.43
C ASN A 38 -16.82 11.69 -7.65
N VAL A 39 -17.02 12.30 -8.82
CA VAL A 39 -16.41 13.60 -9.18
C VAL A 39 -16.76 14.72 -8.19
N SER A 40 -17.98 14.73 -7.63
CA SER A 40 -18.40 15.67 -6.60
C SER A 40 -17.50 15.61 -5.36
N TRP A 41 -17.31 14.41 -4.81
CA TRP A 41 -16.42 14.16 -3.67
C TRP A 41 -14.96 14.56 -3.97
N VAL A 42 -14.47 14.32 -5.19
CA VAL A 42 -13.12 14.76 -5.60
C VAL A 42 -12.98 16.29 -5.60
N ARG A 43 -14.05 17.02 -5.94
CA ARG A 43 -14.04 18.49 -5.97
C ARG A 43 -14.33 19.15 -4.62
N GLN A 44 -15.00 18.45 -3.71
CA GLN A 44 -15.47 18.99 -2.44
C GLN A 44 -14.60 18.57 -1.24
N GLU A 45 -14.19 17.31 -1.20
CA GLU A 45 -13.57 16.68 -0.01
C GLU A 45 -12.10 16.30 -0.22
N ALA A 46 -11.70 15.96 -1.45
CA ALA A 46 -10.36 15.42 -1.70
C ALA A 46 -9.28 16.53 -1.67
N HIS A 47 -8.55 16.61 -0.55
CA HIS A 47 -7.33 17.40 -0.44
C HIS A 47 -6.36 17.11 -1.61
N ARG A 48 -5.62 18.14 -2.03
CA ARG A 48 -4.75 18.08 -3.20
C ARG A 48 -3.32 17.71 -2.79
N ASN A 49 -2.79 16.61 -3.34
CA ASN A 49 -1.45 16.07 -3.05
C ASN A 49 -1.16 15.76 -1.55
N PRO A 50 -2.08 15.13 -0.79
CA PRO A 50 -1.96 15.02 0.67
C PRO A 50 -0.79 14.14 1.12
N TRP A 51 -0.39 13.13 0.34
CA TRP A 51 0.74 12.26 0.69
C TRP A 51 2.08 12.99 0.57
N LEU A 52 2.29 13.72 -0.53
CA LEU A 52 3.51 14.49 -0.72
C LEU A 52 3.61 15.66 0.26
N GLU A 53 2.48 16.30 0.60
CA GLU A 53 2.48 17.32 1.67
C GLU A 53 2.90 16.71 3.01
N ALA A 54 2.24 15.63 3.45
CA ALA A 54 2.51 14.99 4.75
C ALA A 54 4.00 14.62 4.89
N ILE A 55 4.56 13.88 3.93
CA ILE A 55 5.94 13.40 4.01
C ILE A 55 6.97 14.53 3.97
N SER A 56 6.74 15.58 3.15
CA SER A 56 7.68 16.70 3.01
C SER A 56 7.50 17.83 4.03
N LYS A 57 6.43 17.80 4.84
CA LYS A 57 6.13 18.77 5.91
C LYS A 57 7.31 18.98 6.87
N GLY A 58 8.03 17.91 7.21
CA GLY A 58 9.19 17.93 8.11
C GLY A 58 10.48 18.49 7.51
N LEU A 59 10.54 18.72 6.19
CA LEU A 59 11.72 19.29 5.49
C LEU A 59 11.45 20.66 4.88
N LEU A 60 10.22 20.91 4.44
CA LEU A 60 9.83 22.09 3.65
C LEU A 60 8.73 22.93 4.32
N CYS A 61 8.35 22.62 5.56
CA CYS A 61 7.23 23.22 6.27
C CYS A 61 5.89 23.10 5.50
N SER A 62 4.88 23.89 5.87
CA SER A 62 3.56 23.91 5.20
C SER A 62 3.51 24.84 3.98
N LYS A 63 4.16 26.01 4.03
CA LYS A 63 4.00 27.09 3.03
C LYS A 63 4.74 26.90 1.68
N VAL A 64 5.14 25.67 1.33
CA VAL A 64 5.91 25.38 0.09
C VAL A 64 5.04 24.72 -0.98
N SER A 65 5.20 25.19 -2.23
CA SER A 65 4.41 24.76 -3.39
C SER A 65 4.55 23.26 -3.69
N SER A 66 3.50 22.64 -4.25
CA SER A 66 3.55 21.22 -4.62
C SER A 66 4.68 20.91 -5.60
N ASN A 67 4.98 21.78 -6.55
CA ASN A 67 6.07 21.59 -7.52
C ASN A 67 7.45 21.59 -6.81
N SER A 68 7.64 22.50 -5.85
CA SER A 68 8.84 22.54 -5.01
C SER A 68 8.96 21.30 -4.10
N ARG A 69 7.85 20.72 -3.65
CA ARG A 69 7.84 19.43 -2.93
C ARG A 69 8.25 18.28 -3.87
N VAL A 70 7.77 18.27 -5.12
CA VAL A 70 8.13 17.25 -6.13
C VAL A 70 9.61 17.29 -6.47
N THR A 71 10.21 18.47 -6.70
CA THR A 71 11.65 18.54 -7.04
C THR A 71 12.53 18.06 -5.89
N ASN A 72 12.24 18.49 -4.66
CA ASN A 72 12.91 17.99 -3.46
C ASN A 72 12.69 16.49 -3.24
N PHE A 73 11.49 15.95 -3.53
CA PHE A 73 11.23 14.51 -3.46
C PHE A 73 11.99 13.72 -4.53
N LYS A 74 12.02 14.18 -5.79
CA LYS A 74 12.83 13.59 -6.85
C LYS A 74 14.32 13.56 -6.48
N GLN A 75 14.81 14.62 -5.83
CA GLN A 75 16.16 14.66 -5.25
C GLN A 75 16.30 13.71 -4.03
N ALA A 76 15.28 13.55 -3.19
CA ALA A 76 15.29 12.59 -2.08
C ALA A 76 15.35 11.12 -2.55
N VAL A 77 14.80 10.81 -3.73
CA VAL A 77 14.78 9.48 -4.36
C VAL A 77 16.06 9.19 -5.14
N ALA A 78 16.54 10.13 -5.96
CA ALA A 78 17.56 9.88 -6.99
C ALA A 78 18.94 10.52 -6.75
N ASP A 79 19.15 11.20 -5.63
CA ASP A 79 20.48 11.69 -5.23
C ASP A 79 21.45 10.51 -4.99
N ARG A 80 22.63 10.60 -5.60
CA ARG A 80 23.70 9.59 -5.58
C ARG A 80 24.14 9.22 -4.16
N PHE A 81 24.06 10.15 -3.22
CA PHE A 81 24.39 9.90 -1.81
C PHE A 81 23.24 9.25 -1.05
N LYS A 82 21.99 9.71 -1.29
CA LYS A 82 20.78 9.20 -0.62
C LYS A 82 20.41 7.79 -1.04
N THR A 83 20.64 7.42 -2.30
CA THR A 83 20.41 6.08 -2.87
C THR A 83 21.04 4.93 -2.05
N ARG A 84 22.04 5.22 -1.20
CA ARG A 84 22.68 4.26 -0.28
C ARG A 84 21.87 3.96 1.00
N TYR A 85 21.01 4.88 1.43
CA TYR A 85 20.26 4.78 2.70
C TYR A 85 18.76 5.11 2.56
N THR A 86 18.25 5.26 1.34
CA THR A 86 16.81 5.41 1.06
C THR A 86 16.33 4.37 0.05
N LEU A 87 15.24 3.66 0.38
CA LEU A 87 14.49 2.82 -0.55
C LEU A 87 13.05 3.32 -0.65
N TRP A 88 12.60 3.61 -1.87
CA TRP A 88 11.28 4.13 -2.16
C TRP A 88 10.51 3.13 -3.04
N LEU A 89 9.42 2.56 -2.51
CA LEU A 89 8.58 1.55 -3.17
C LEU A 89 7.19 2.13 -3.50
N THR A 90 6.50 1.58 -4.49
CA THR A 90 5.09 1.94 -4.78
C THR A 90 4.13 0.92 -4.18
N ALA A 91 3.07 1.36 -3.49
CA ALA A 91 2.17 0.50 -2.71
C ALA A 91 1.33 -0.49 -3.55
N GLU A 92 1.16 -0.23 -4.84
CA GLU A 92 0.42 -1.10 -5.77
C GLU A 92 1.29 -2.17 -6.43
N ALA A 93 2.62 -2.06 -6.34
CA ALA A 93 3.55 -2.99 -6.95
C ALA A 93 3.97 -4.08 -5.97
N ASP A 94 4.25 -5.27 -6.51
CA ASP A 94 4.80 -6.37 -5.72
C ASP A 94 6.22 -6.02 -5.23
N ILE A 95 6.60 -6.60 -4.10
CA ILE A 95 7.94 -6.43 -3.53
C ILE A 95 8.97 -7.00 -4.52
N PRO A 96 9.97 -6.21 -4.96
CA PRO A 96 10.88 -6.66 -6.02
C PRO A 96 11.83 -7.73 -5.47
N SER A 97 12.13 -8.75 -6.29
CA SER A 97 13.05 -9.83 -5.92
C SER A 97 14.52 -9.41 -5.82
N ASP A 98 14.82 -8.13 -6.07
CA ASP A 98 16.16 -7.56 -5.97
C ASP A 98 16.49 -6.93 -4.60
N LEU A 99 15.60 -6.99 -3.60
CA LEU A 99 15.85 -6.44 -2.27
C LEU A 99 17.17 -6.90 -1.63
N GLU A 100 17.50 -8.20 -1.68
CA GLU A 100 18.75 -8.74 -1.08
C GLU A 100 20.00 -8.08 -1.69
N TRP A 101 19.94 -7.71 -2.98
CA TRP A 101 21.00 -6.97 -3.69
C TRP A 101 20.99 -5.48 -3.34
N GLN A 102 19.80 -4.87 -3.23
CA GLN A 102 19.65 -3.47 -2.84
C GLN A 102 20.14 -3.19 -1.41
N PHE A 103 20.02 -4.15 -0.50
CA PHE A 103 20.52 -4.05 0.87
C PHE A 103 21.95 -4.56 1.05
N GLY A 104 22.47 -5.37 0.11
CA GLY A 104 23.78 -6.00 0.23
C GLY A 104 23.84 -7.16 1.24
N PHE A 105 22.69 -7.65 1.71
CA PHE A 105 22.61 -8.80 2.62
C PHE A 105 21.40 -9.69 2.30
N ARG A 106 21.55 -11.00 2.54
CA ARG A 106 20.46 -11.97 2.39
C ARG A 106 19.41 -11.73 3.48
N ILE A 107 18.18 -11.41 3.09
CA ILE A 107 17.06 -11.28 4.01
C ILE A 107 16.66 -12.70 4.45
N PRO A 108 16.58 -13.01 5.76
CA PRO A 108 16.00 -14.27 6.20
C PRO A 108 14.52 -14.30 5.82
N LYS A 109 14.17 -15.15 4.86
CA LYS A 109 12.78 -15.54 4.60
C LYS A 109 12.29 -16.27 5.85
N ALA A 110 11.08 -15.96 6.30
CA ALA A 110 10.52 -16.56 7.49
C ALA A 110 10.30 -18.07 7.28
N LEU A 111 10.16 -18.82 8.38
CA LEU A 111 9.94 -20.27 8.38
C LEU A 111 8.49 -20.60 8.02
N ASP A 112 8.06 -20.15 6.84
CA ASP A 112 6.65 -20.14 6.43
C ASP A 112 6.13 -21.55 6.07
N GLU A 113 7.02 -22.53 5.85
CA GLU A 113 6.64 -23.92 5.59
C GLU A 113 6.15 -24.67 6.84
N THR A 114 6.64 -24.33 8.05
CA THR A 114 6.30 -25.08 9.27
C THR A 114 5.06 -24.58 10.00
N HIS A 115 4.74 -23.28 9.93
CA HIS A 115 3.61 -22.70 10.67
C HIS A 115 2.26 -22.76 9.92
N MET A 116 2.25 -22.84 8.58
CA MET A 116 0.98 -22.95 7.83
C MET A 116 0.29 -24.31 8.00
N ALA A 117 1.06 -25.38 8.29
CA ALA A 117 0.56 -26.73 8.50
C ALA A 117 -0.05 -26.97 9.90
N SER A 118 0.17 -26.08 10.87
CA SER A 118 -0.45 -26.17 12.20
C SER A 118 -1.80 -25.45 12.25
N VAL A 119 -1.94 -24.28 11.62
CA VAL A 119 -3.18 -23.48 11.62
C VAL A 119 -4.35 -24.22 10.94
N THR A 120 -4.09 -24.90 9.82
CA THR A 120 -5.10 -25.67 9.08
C THR A 120 -5.77 -26.78 9.91
N LYS A 121 -5.04 -27.38 10.87
CA LYS A 121 -5.60 -28.42 11.77
C LYS A 121 -6.45 -27.89 12.91
N SER A 122 -6.38 -26.59 13.22
CA SER A 122 -7.24 -25.95 14.23
C SER A 122 -8.61 -25.56 13.67
N GLU A 123 -8.69 -25.10 12.42
CA GLU A 123 -9.92 -24.52 11.85
C GLU A 123 -11.00 -25.56 11.53
N GLU A 124 -10.64 -26.81 11.20
CA GLU A 124 -11.62 -27.88 10.95
C GLU A 124 -12.43 -28.27 12.20
N LYS A 125 -11.83 -28.19 13.40
CA LYS A 125 -12.50 -28.59 14.65
C LYS A 125 -13.54 -27.61 15.18
N GLN A 126 -13.62 -26.39 14.65
CA GLN A 126 -14.55 -25.35 15.15
C GLN A 126 -15.79 -25.14 14.27
N LYS A 127 -15.98 -25.93 13.20
CA LYS A 127 -17.16 -25.85 12.31
C LYS A 127 -18.26 -26.89 12.59
N GLN A 128 -18.10 -27.71 13.63
CA GLN A 128 -19.09 -28.69 14.07
C GLN A 128 -19.59 -28.34 15.47
N GLY A 129 -20.51 -27.38 15.56
CA GLY A 129 -21.12 -26.99 16.84
C GLY A 129 -21.68 -25.56 16.91
N ASN A 130 -22.73 -25.27 16.13
CA ASN A 130 -23.89 -24.43 16.51
C ASN A 130 -24.74 -24.07 15.29
N VAL A 131 -25.89 -24.72 15.14
CA VAL A 131 -27.07 -24.20 14.43
C VAL A 131 -28.30 -24.71 15.19
N GLU A 132 -28.99 -23.80 15.87
CA GLU A 132 -30.34 -24.00 16.40
C GLU A 132 -31.04 -22.64 16.38
N VAL A 133 -32.34 -22.62 16.08
CA VAL A 133 -33.10 -21.42 15.72
C VAL A 133 -34.53 -21.57 16.26
N ASP A 134 -35.03 -20.53 16.94
CA ASP A 134 -36.43 -20.42 17.36
C ASP A 134 -36.97 -19.02 17.07
N ASP A 135 -38.23 -18.96 16.58
CA ASP A 135 -38.97 -17.74 16.26
C ASP A 135 -40.19 -17.58 17.20
N ALA A 136 -40.44 -16.35 17.70
CA ALA A 136 -41.68 -15.97 18.38
C ALA A 136 -41.96 -14.46 18.21
N ALA A 137 -43.24 -14.02 18.25
CA ALA A 137 -43.64 -12.70 17.73
C ALA A 137 -44.81 -12.00 18.47
N ARG A 138 -44.95 -10.68 18.21
CA ARG A 138 -46.08 -9.76 18.56
C ARG A 138 -46.28 -9.44 20.06
N SER A 139 -46.90 -8.32 20.48
CA SER A 139 -47.38 -7.06 19.84
C SER A 139 -47.44 -5.94 20.93
N GLU A 140 -48.06 -4.74 20.89
CA GLU A 140 -49.07 -4.10 20.01
C GLU A 140 -48.88 -2.56 19.90
N ARG A 141 -49.62 -1.71 20.65
CA ARG A 141 -49.77 -0.25 20.41
C ARG A 141 -50.16 0.55 21.67
N ALA A 142 -49.91 1.86 21.65
CA ALA A 142 -50.66 2.89 22.39
C ALA A 142 -50.49 4.27 21.70
N ASP A 143 -51.49 5.16 21.79
CA ASP A 143 -51.57 6.43 21.05
C ASP A 143 -51.36 7.68 21.93
N ALA A 144 -50.90 8.78 21.33
CA ALA A 144 -51.09 10.14 21.86
C ALA A 144 -50.91 11.24 20.77
N SER A 145 -51.81 12.22 20.75
CA SER A 145 -51.63 13.53 20.12
C SER A 145 -50.78 14.45 21.03
N GLY A 146 -50.18 15.57 20.59
CA GLY A 146 -50.15 16.22 19.27
C GLY A 146 -50.44 17.73 19.37
N ILE A 147 -49.58 18.58 18.81
CA ILE A 147 -49.74 20.05 18.63
C ILE A 147 -48.78 20.51 17.51
N ASP A 148 -49.22 21.40 16.60
CA ASP A 148 -48.36 22.06 15.59
C ASP A 148 -48.24 23.55 15.89
N THR A 149 -47.01 24.05 16.05
CA THR A 149 -46.69 25.49 16.10
C THR A 149 -45.43 25.80 15.27
N ARG A 150 -45.65 26.05 13.97
CA ARG A 150 -44.59 26.48 13.05
C ARG A 150 -43.90 27.77 13.48
N LEU A 151 -42.62 27.70 13.83
CA LEU A 151 -41.70 28.85 13.85
C LEU A 151 -40.71 28.78 12.69
N LYS A 152 -40.31 29.96 12.19
CA LYS A 152 -39.57 30.12 10.93
C LYS A 152 -38.14 29.58 11.05
N LYS A 153 -37.72 28.74 10.11
CA LYS A 153 -36.44 28.02 10.11
C LYS A 153 -35.27 28.92 9.67
N PRO A 154 -34.27 29.20 10.53
CA PRO A 154 -33.02 29.83 10.13
C PRO A 154 -32.14 28.89 9.29
N TRP A 155 -31.07 29.41 8.69
CA TRP A 155 -30.09 28.61 7.96
C TRP A 155 -29.52 27.48 8.82
N PRO A 156 -29.49 26.22 8.35
CA PRO A 156 -29.05 25.10 9.15
C PRO A 156 -27.53 25.12 9.34
N GLN A 157 -27.08 25.32 10.58
CA GLN A 157 -25.77 24.87 11.01
C GLN A 157 -25.70 23.33 10.89
N PRO A 158 -24.52 22.73 10.59
CA PRO A 158 -24.37 21.28 10.56
C PRO A 158 -24.77 20.66 11.90
N ARG A 159 -25.84 19.86 11.87
CA ARG A 159 -26.33 19.14 13.05
C ARG A 159 -25.45 17.91 13.26
N LEU A 160 -24.91 17.72 14.46
CA LEU A 160 -23.91 16.70 14.76
C LEU A 160 -24.50 15.27 14.92
N GLU A 161 -25.73 15.06 14.43
CA GLU A 161 -26.64 13.96 14.79
C GLU A 161 -27.06 13.20 13.52
N ASP A 162 -26.10 12.77 12.70
CA ASP A 162 -26.31 11.94 11.50
C ASP A 162 -25.08 11.05 11.20
N THR A 163 -24.32 10.68 12.24
CA THR A 163 -23.32 9.61 12.15
C THR A 163 -24.02 8.25 12.25
N PRO A 164 -24.14 7.46 11.16
CA PRO A 164 -24.66 6.10 11.29
C PRO A 164 -23.71 5.32 12.20
N ASN A 165 -24.22 4.80 13.32
CA ASN A 165 -23.45 4.19 14.42
C ASN A 165 -22.28 3.33 13.91
N VAL A 166 -21.08 3.94 13.89
CA VAL A 166 -19.86 3.29 13.43
C VAL A 166 -19.35 2.44 14.58
N LYS A 167 -19.95 1.26 14.74
CA LYS A 167 -19.36 0.17 15.50
C LYS A 167 -17.89 0.06 15.08
N GLU A 168 -16.97 0.24 16.02
CA GLU A 168 -15.55 0.15 15.72
C GLU A 168 -15.21 -1.28 15.32
N LEU A 169 -15.19 -1.52 14.00
CA LEU A 169 -14.88 -2.82 13.40
C LEU A 169 -13.62 -3.41 14.04
N ALA A 170 -13.64 -4.70 14.33
CA ALA A 170 -12.53 -5.36 14.98
C ALA A 170 -11.24 -5.18 14.15
N PRO A 171 -10.04 -5.14 14.78
CA PRO A 171 -8.80 -4.87 14.05
C PRO A 171 -8.53 -5.80 12.85
N HIS A 172 -9.08 -7.02 12.87
CA HIS A 172 -9.00 -7.96 11.75
C HIS A 172 -10.01 -7.64 10.62
N GLU A 173 -11.23 -7.22 10.95
CA GLU A 173 -12.28 -6.80 10.00
C GLU A 173 -11.90 -5.51 9.26
N ARG A 174 -11.24 -4.57 9.96
CA ARG A 174 -10.65 -3.39 9.32
C ARG A 174 -9.61 -3.81 8.28
N GLN A 175 -8.68 -4.70 8.65
CA GLN A 175 -7.66 -5.19 7.73
C GLN A 175 -8.24 -5.96 6.52
N THR A 176 -9.27 -6.78 6.68
CA THR A 176 -9.88 -7.48 5.53
C THR A 176 -10.58 -6.49 4.59
N ARG A 177 -11.29 -5.50 5.13
CA ARG A 177 -11.89 -4.41 4.34
C ARG A 177 -10.85 -3.54 3.63
N GLU A 178 -9.78 -3.16 4.30
CA GLU A 178 -8.67 -2.38 3.74
C GLU A 178 -7.96 -3.15 2.60
N ARG A 179 -7.68 -4.44 2.81
CA ARG A 179 -7.14 -5.32 1.76
C ARG A 179 -8.07 -5.41 0.55
N ALA A 180 -9.38 -5.56 0.76
CA ALA A 180 -10.37 -5.59 -0.33
C ALA A 180 -10.40 -4.27 -1.12
N LEU A 181 -10.40 -3.11 -0.43
CA LEU A 181 -10.33 -1.79 -1.07
C LEU A 181 -9.02 -1.59 -1.84
N LEU A 182 -7.88 -2.06 -1.30
CA LEU A 182 -6.57 -1.99 -1.93
C LEU A 182 -6.48 -2.86 -3.18
N GLU A 183 -7.02 -4.09 -3.15
CA GLU A 183 -7.08 -4.96 -4.34
C GLU A 183 -8.04 -4.45 -5.41
N HIS A 184 -9.15 -3.80 -5.04
CA HIS A 184 -9.98 -3.07 -5.99
C HIS A 184 -9.21 -1.87 -6.60
N ALA A 185 -8.50 -1.09 -5.78
CA ALA A 185 -7.69 0.03 -6.26
C ALA A 185 -6.59 -0.43 -7.23
N LYS A 186 -5.85 -1.51 -6.92
CA LYS A 186 -4.90 -2.15 -7.84
C LYS A 186 -5.53 -2.51 -9.17
N LYS A 187 -6.72 -3.13 -9.18
CA LYS A 187 -7.46 -3.46 -10.43
C LYS A 187 -7.75 -2.21 -11.26
N VAL A 188 -8.23 -1.12 -10.64
CA VAL A 188 -8.47 0.17 -11.32
C VAL A 188 -7.16 0.87 -11.78
N VAL A 189 -6.05 0.65 -11.08
CA VAL A 189 -4.71 1.12 -11.48
C VAL A 189 -4.11 0.27 -12.62
N ALA A 190 -4.50 -1.00 -12.73
CA ALA A 190 -4.08 -1.93 -13.80
C ALA A 190 -4.95 -1.88 -15.07
N PHE A 191 -6.23 -1.48 -14.98
CA PHE A 191 -7.13 -1.45 -16.14
C PHE A 191 -6.65 -0.49 -17.23
N LYS A 192 -6.52 -1.03 -18.46
CA LYS A 192 -6.14 -0.30 -19.68
C LYS A 192 -7.32 0.07 -20.59
N ARG A 193 -8.52 -0.50 -20.34
CA ARG A 193 -9.75 -0.22 -21.12
C ARG A 193 -10.44 1.04 -20.59
N SER A 194 -11.01 1.85 -21.48
CA SER A 194 -11.58 3.19 -21.21
C SER A 194 -12.95 3.18 -20.49
N THR A 195 -13.03 2.53 -19.32
CA THR A 195 -14.23 2.52 -18.46
C THR A 195 -14.48 3.86 -17.77
N VAL A 196 -15.68 4.05 -17.21
CA VAL A 196 -16.01 5.23 -16.36
C VAL A 196 -14.99 5.39 -15.22
N GLU A 197 -14.56 4.29 -14.61
CA GLU A 197 -13.56 4.30 -13.53
C GLU A 197 -12.18 4.79 -13.99
N THR A 198 -11.78 4.50 -15.24
CA THR A 198 -10.53 5.08 -15.79
C THR A 198 -10.65 6.59 -16.05
N ARG A 199 -11.83 7.11 -16.37
CA ARG A 199 -12.09 8.56 -16.50
C ARG A 199 -12.07 9.26 -15.13
N LEU A 200 -12.68 8.64 -14.12
CA LEU A 200 -12.63 9.09 -12.72
C LEU A 200 -11.19 9.06 -12.18
N ARG A 201 -10.44 8.00 -12.46
CA ARG A 201 -9.01 7.88 -12.17
C ARG A 201 -8.22 9.00 -12.85
N ALA A 202 -8.36 9.21 -14.16
CA ALA A 202 -7.65 10.28 -14.88
C ALA A 202 -7.96 11.67 -14.31
N SER A 203 -9.20 11.89 -13.85
CA SER A 203 -9.60 13.12 -13.15
C SER A 203 -8.88 13.28 -11.79
N LEU A 204 -8.74 12.19 -11.02
CA LEU A 204 -7.94 12.15 -9.80
C LEU A 204 -6.44 12.36 -10.07
N GLU A 205 -5.90 11.78 -11.14
CA GLU A 205 -4.50 11.98 -11.56
C GLU A 205 -4.24 13.45 -11.94
N ALA A 206 -5.19 14.11 -12.60
CA ALA A 206 -5.12 15.53 -12.96
C ALA A 206 -5.34 16.49 -11.77
N TRP A 207 -6.06 16.05 -10.72
CA TRP A 207 -6.19 16.80 -9.47
C TRP A 207 -4.89 16.77 -8.68
N SER A 208 -4.38 15.56 -8.39
CA SER A 208 -3.16 15.33 -7.60
C SER A 208 -1.93 15.09 -8.48
N LEU A 209 -1.62 16.05 -9.36
CA LEU A 209 -0.46 16.01 -10.26
C LEU A 209 0.86 15.72 -9.56
N ALA A 210 1.06 16.24 -8.34
CA ALA A 210 2.34 16.17 -7.64
C ALA A 210 2.57 14.79 -7.00
N ASP A 211 1.54 14.21 -6.38
CA ASP A 211 1.56 12.81 -5.94
C ASP A 211 1.73 11.87 -7.14
N MET A 212 1.06 12.16 -8.28
CA MET A 212 1.23 11.40 -9.52
C MET A 212 2.65 11.46 -10.08
N GLU A 213 3.29 12.63 -10.07
CA GLU A 213 4.68 12.77 -10.49
C GLU A 213 5.64 12.04 -9.55
N ALA A 214 5.41 12.10 -8.22
CA ALA A 214 6.20 11.36 -7.24
C ALA A 214 6.11 9.84 -7.46
N TRP A 215 4.89 9.32 -7.63
CA TRP A 215 4.63 7.90 -7.90
C TRP A 215 5.20 7.46 -9.25
N LYS A 216 4.96 8.21 -10.33
CA LYS A 216 5.51 7.93 -11.68
C LYS A 216 7.04 7.94 -11.65
N PHE A 217 7.65 8.92 -10.98
CA PHE A 217 9.10 9.05 -10.90
C PHE A 217 9.76 7.89 -10.13
N ALA A 218 9.30 7.58 -8.92
CA ALA A 218 9.89 6.52 -8.12
C ALA A 218 9.72 5.15 -8.78
N ARG A 219 8.55 4.87 -9.38
CA ARG A 219 8.32 3.65 -10.16
C ARG A 219 9.26 3.55 -11.36
N ALA A 220 9.49 4.64 -12.09
CA ALA A 220 10.42 4.68 -13.20
C ALA A 220 11.89 4.54 -12.73
N PHE A 221 12.25 5.13 -11.60
CA PHE A 221 13.59 5.04 -11.01
C PHE A 221 13.91 3.61 -10.52
N LEU A 222 12.98 2.93 -9.84
CA LEU A 222 13.10 1.51 -9.53
C LEU A 222 13.25 0.66 -10.80
N ALA A 223 12.34 0.81 -11.76
CA ALA A 223 12.37 0.03 -12.99
C ALA A 223 13.66 0.25 -13.80
N ARG A 224 14.22 1.47 -13.78
CA ARG A 224 15.54 1.79 -14.31
C ARG A 224 16.64 1.02 -13.56
N ARG A 225 16.66 1.06 -12.22
CA ARG A 225 17.71 0.39 -11.44
C ARG A 225 17.67 -1.14 -11.55
N SER A 226 16.49 -1.74 -11.60
CA SER A 226 16.36 -3.18 -11.88
C SER A 226 16.77 -3.52 -13.32
N ARG A 227 16.57 -2.62 -14.29
CA ARG A 227 17.10 -2.77 -15.67
C ARG A 227 18.63 -2.67 -15.72
N GLU A 228 19.22 -1.66 -15.08
CA GLU A 228 20.67 -1.49 -14.95
C GLU A 228 21.31 -2.73 -14.31
N ARG A 229 20.68 -3.32 -13.27
CA ARG A 229 21.11 -4.59 -12.69
C ARG A 229 21.02 -5.75 -13.70
N ILE A 230 19.89 -5.93 -14.38
CA ILE A 230 19.69 -7.03 -15.35
C ILE A 230 20.65 -6.92 -16.55
N GLU A 231 21.06 -5.71 -16.90
CA GLU A 231 22.08 -5.45 -17.92
C GLU A 231 23.48 -5.81 -17.40
N TRP A 232 23.86 -5.29 -16.24
CA TRP A 232 25.11 -5.61 -15.54
C TRP A 232 25.29 -7.12 -15.29
N GLU A 233 24.27 -7.85 -14.82
CA GLU A 233 24.32 -9.31 -14.63
C GLU A 233 24.59 -10.07 -15.95
N LYS A 234 24.14 -9.55 -17.10
CA LYS A 234 24.42 -10.12 -18.44
C LYS A 234 25.81 -9.76 -18.96
N GLU A 235 26.41 -8.68 -18.49
CA GLU A 235 27.77 -8.32 -18.80
C GLU A 235 28.75 -9.12 -17.95
N GLU A 236 28.52 -9.20 -16.63
CA GLU A 236 29.29 -10.04 -15.72
C GLU A 236 29.22 -11.53 -16.09
N SER A 237 28.09 -12.03 -16.62
CA SER A 237 28.00 -13.42 -17.09
C SER A 237 28.94 -13.75 -18.26
N LYS A 238 29.48 -12.75 -18.97
CA LYS A 238 30.49 -12.93 -20.02
C LYS A 238 31.89 -13.13 -19.40
N TYR A 239 32.17 -12.49 -18.27
CA TYR A 239 33.46 -12.56 -17.57
C TYR A 239 33.52 -13.71 -16.55
N THR A 240 32.41 -14.04 -15.88
CA THR A 240 32.32 -15.05 -14.82
C THR A 240 32.27 -16.51 -15.32
N GLY A 241 32.76 -16.76 -16.54
CA GLY A 241 33.26 -18.09 -16.93
C GLY A 241 34.40 -18.57 -16.00
N GLY A 242 35.13 -17.63 -15.39
CA GLY A 242 36.01 -17.88 -14.24
C GLY A 242 35.23 -17.95 -12.92
N SER A 243 35.01 -19.17 -12.42
CA SER A 243 34.87 -19.50 -10.99
C SER A 243 33.98 -18.61 -10.07
N GLY A 244 32.82 -18.12 -10.55
CA GLY A 244 31.93 -17.25 -9.74
C GLY A 244 30.44 -17.63 -9.64
N SER A 245 29.96 -18.70 -10.29
CA SER A 245 28.52 -18.94 -10.49
C SER A 245 27.78 -19.59 -9.30
N GLU A 246 27.54 -18.82 -8.22
CA GLU A 246 26.71 -19.23 -7.06
C GLU A 246 25.19 -19.14 -7.31
N LYS A 247 24.73 -19.57 -8.50
CA LYS A 247 23.30 -19.71 -8.83
C LYS A 247 22.92 -21.04 -9.51
N GLY A 248 23.89 -21.92 -9.81
CA GLY A 248 23.63 -23.17 -10.55
C GLY A 248 24.36 -24.43 -10.06
N ARG A 249 25.22 -24.34 -9.04
CA ARG A 249 26.00 -25.49 -8.55
C ARG A 249 25.60 -25.90 -7.14
N SER A 250 24.75 -26.93 -7.04
CA SER A 250 24.60 -27.69 -5.79
C SER A 250 25.95 -28.33 -5.46
N SER A 251 26.58 -27.87 -4.37
CA SER A 251 27.88 -28.38 -3.92
C SER A 251 27.85 -29.87 -3.54
N TRP A 252 26.65 -30.40 -3.26
CA TRP A 252 26.44 -31.75 -2.73
C TRP A 252 26.69 -32.87 -3.75
N ASN A 253 26.52 -32.60 -5.05
CA ASN A 253 26.48 -33.66 -6.06
C ASN A 253 27.86 -34.15 -6.53
N ARG A 254 28.97 -33.49 -6.13
CA ARG A 254 30.32 -33.82 -6.62
C ARG A 254 30.99 -35.01 -5.91
N TRP A 255 30.47 -35.46 -4.77
CA TRP A 255 31.09 -36.52 -3.94
C TRP A 255 30.38 -37.87 -4.03
N LYS A 256 29.40 -38.04 -4.94
CA LYS A 256 28.52 -39.22 -5.00
C LYS A 256 28.82 -40.21 -6.14
N ASP A 257 30.03 -40.20 -6.70
CA ASP A 257 30.47 -41.20 -7.68
C ASP A 257 31.92 -41.68 -7.44
N SER A 258 32.06 -42.79 -6.70
CA SER A 258 33.31 -43.56 -6.54
C SER A 258 33.12 -44.98 -5.96
N ARG A 259 31.87 -45.48 -5.84
CA ARG A 259 31.56 -46.77 -5.18
C ARG A 259 30.38 -47.53 -5.79
N GLN A 260 30.53 -48.03 -7.01
CA GLN A 260 29.98 -49.34 -7.43
C GLN A 260 30.72 -49.87 -8.67
N ARG A 261 31.85 -50.58 -8.45
CA ARG A 261 32.47 -51.49 -9.44
C ARG A 261 33.23 -52.61 -8.73
N LYS A 262 32.56 -53.74 -8.55
CA LYS A 262 33.10 -55.09 -8.41
C LYS A 262 32.07 -56.06 -8.99
#